data_AF-A0NF75-F1
#
_entry.id   AF-A0NF75-F1
#
_cell.length_a   1.000
_cell.length_b   1.000
_cell.length_c   1.000
_cell.angle_alpha   90.00
_cell.angle_beta   90.00
_cell.angle_gamma   90.00
#
_symmetry.space_group_name_H-M   'P 1'
#
loop_
_entity.id
_entity.type
_entity.pdbx_description
1 polymer ?
#
loop_
_entity_poly.entity_id
_entity_poly.type
_entity_poly.pdbx_seq_one_letter_code
_entity_poly.pdbx_strand_id
1 'polypeptide(L)'
;MFKHRLGRIRIFSILALLFYAVKASSGSSAHNVIYAINAGGDEVTDSNGIHYSRDPLKGKVGTESDYGRQLLSINRVSKQDEILYQTERYHHDTFAYDLPVSGDGQYVLI
;
A
#
# COMPACT_ATOMS: atom_id res chain seq x y z
N MET A 1 48.88 18.17 -8.58
CA MET A 1 47.97 17.18 -9.23
C MET A 1 47.10 16.35 -8.27
N PHE A 2 47.07 16.63 -6.95
CA PHE A 2 46.24 15.87 -5.99
C PHE A 2 44.90 16.55 -5.61
N LYS A 3 44.85 17.90 -5.61
CA LYS A 3 43.64 18.67 -5.21
C LYS A 3 42.43 18.44 -6.13
N HIS A 4 42.65 18.27 -7.44
CA HIS A 4 41.57 18.01 -8.40
C HIS A 4 40.89 16.64 -8.25
N ARG A 5 41.63 15.61 -7.78
CA ARG A 5 41.05 14.28 -7.52
C ARG A 5 40.17 14.29 -6.27
N LEU A 6 40.58 15.00 -5.23
CA LEU A 6 39.84 15.09 -3.97
C LEU A 6 38.53 15.88 -4.11
N GLY A 7 38.51 16.94 -4.93
CA GLY A 7 37.30 17.70 -5.24
C GLY A 7 36.26 16.88 -6.02
N ARG A 8 36.70 16.05 -6.98
CA ARG A 8 35.81 15.16 -7.74
C ARG A 8 35.17 14.09 -6.84
N ILE A 9 35.93 13.47 -5.95
CA ILE A 9 35.41 12.48 -4.99
C ILE A 9 34.34 13.11 -4.10
N ARG A 10 34.57 14.31 -3.57
CA ARG A 10 33.58 15.03 -2.75
C ARG A 10 32.29 15.34 -3.52
N ILE A 11 32.38 15.73 -4.79
CA ILE A 11 31.20 15.97 -5.64
C ILE A 11 30.40 14.68 -5.83
N PHE A 12 31.03 13.56 -6.14
CA PHE A 12 30.34 12.27 -6.27
C PHE A 12 29.70 11.81 -4.96
N SER A 13 30.37 12.01 -3.82
CA SER A 13 29.80 11.70 -2.51
C SER A 13 28.59 12.56 -2.18
N ILE A 14 28.64 13.87 -2.48
CA ILE A 14 27.52 14.80 -2.30
C ILE A 14 26.35 14.42 -3.21
N LEU A 15 26.61 14.12 -4.48
CA LEU A 15 25.57 13.69 -5.43
C LEU A 15 24.94 12.36 -5.01
N ALA A 16 25.72 11.40 -4.52
CA ALA A 16 25.19 10.14 -3.99
C ALA A 16 24.32 10.36 -2.75
N LEU A 17 24.73 11.25 -1.84
CA LEU A 17 23.95 11.61 -0.64
C LEU A 17 22.64 12.29 -1.01
N LEU A 18 22.66 13.22 -1.97
CA LEU A 18 21.47 13.86 -2.53
C LEU A 18 20.53 12.84 -3.18
N PHE A 19 21.07 11.88 -3.95
CA PHE A 19 20.27 10.81 -4.55
C PHE A 19 19.58 9.93 -3.50
N TYR A 20 20.29 9.58 -2.42
CA TYR A 20 19.71 8.83 -1.30
C TYR A 20 18.66 9.64 -0.53
N ALA A 21 18.90 10.92 -0.29
CA ALA A 21 17.95 11.79 0.38
C ALA A 21 16.65 11.98 -0.43
N VAL A 22 16.76 12.16 -1.75
CA VAL A 22 15.60 12.25 -2.65
C VAL A 22 14.78 10.95 -2.61
N LYS A 23 15.42 9.78 -2.67
CA LYS A 23 14.73 8.49 -2.51
C LYS A 23 14.01 8.34 -1.16
N ALA A 24 14.59 8.86 -0.08
CA ALA A 24 13.97 8.82 1.23
C ALA A 24 12.76 9.79 1.35
N SER A 25 12.77 10.91 0.61
CA SER A 25 11.70 11.90 0.61
C SER A 25 10.49 11.56 -0.28
N SER A 26 10.58 10.52 -1.10
CA SER A 26 9.47 10.08 -1.98
C SER A 26 8.31 9.41 -1.24
N GLY A 27 8.35 9.36 0.09
CA GLY A 27 7.22 8.99 0.94
C GLY A 27 6.15 10.07 0.86
N SER A 28 5.35 10.04 -0.20
CA SER A 28 4.19 10.89 -0.41
C SER A 28 3.31 10.84 0.83
N SER A 29 3.20 11.96 1.54
CA SER A 29 2.30 12.14 2.69
C SER A 29 0.84 12.26 2.22
N ALA A 30 0.39 11.38 1.32
CA ALA A 30 -0.79 11.66 0.51
C ALA A 30 -2.13 11.38 1.20
N HIS A 31 -2.19 10.45 2.14
CA HIS A 31 -3.46 10.04 2.74
C HIS A 31 -3.29 9.74 4.23
N ASN A 32 -4.11 10.38 5.08
CA ASN A 32 -4.24 10.01 6.49
C ASN A 32 -5.09 8.73 6.59
N VAL A 33 -4.52 7.61 6.15
CA VAL A 33 -5.17 6.31 6.21
C VAL A 33 -5.08 5.80 7.64
N ILE A 34 -6.22 5.74 8.31
CA ILE A 34 -6.32 5.22 9.67
C ILE A 34 -6.62 3.71 9.70
N TYR A 35 -7.15 3.18 8.61
CA TYR A 35 -7.53 1.77 8.48
C TYR A 35 -7.62 1.38 7.01
N ALA A 36 -7.01 0.26 6.64
CA ALA A 36 -7.08 -0.33 5.31
C ALA A 36 -6.92 -1.85 5.40
N ILE A 37 -7.78 -2.59 4.71
CA ILE A 37 -7.79 -4.05 4.71
C ILE A 37 -7.97 -4.59 3.29
N ASN A 38 -7.37 -5.74 3.02
CA ASN A 38 -7.60 -6.48 1.79
C ASN A 38 -8.63 -7.59 2.04
N ALA A 39 -9.90 -7.35 1.69
CA ALA A 39 -10.97 -8.31 1.93
C ALA A 39 -10.73 -9.63 1.17
N GLY A 40 -10.81 -10.76 1.89
CA GLY A 40 -10.49 -12.10 1.39
C GLY A 40 -9.00 -12.37 1.17
N GLY A 41 -8.15 -11.36 1.26
CA GLY A 41 -6.75 -11.44 0.86
C GLY A 41 -5.76 -11.36 2.02
N ASP A 42 -4.48 -11.53 1.65
CA ASP A 42 -3.34 -11.29 2.53
C ASP A 42 -2.90 -9.82 2.50
N GLU A 43 -1.93 -9.46 3.33
CA GLU A 43 -1.39 -8.11 3.42
C GLU A 43 -0.75 -7.65 2.10
N VAL A 44 -1.00 -6.39 1.73
CA VAL A 44 -0.53 -5.79 0.46
C VAL A 44 -0.23 -4.30 0.67
N THR A 45 0.82 -3.79 0.04
CA THR A 45 1.06 -2.35 -0.08
C THR A 45 0.87 -1.91 -1.53
N ASP A 46 0.01 -0.92 -1.77
CA ASP A 46 -0.30 -0.43 -3.11
C ASP A 46 0.78 0.53 -3.66
N SER A 47 0.61 0.95 -4.92
CA SER A 47 1.48 1.88 -5.62
C SER A 47 1.48 3.30 -5.03
N ASN A 48 0.49 3.65 -4.21
CA ASN A 48 0.45 4.91 -3.45
C ASN A 48 1.13 4.79 -2.08
N GLY A 49 1.60 3.59 -1.70
CA GLY A 49 2.24 3.33 -0.42
C GLY A 49 1.25 3.06 0.73
N ILE A 50 -0.04 2.86 0.44
CA ILE A 50 -1.04 2.49 1.45
C ILE A 50 -0.86 1.01 1.80
N HIS A 51 -0.70 0.72 3.09
CA HIS A 51 -0.60 -0.64 3.60
C HIS A 51 -1.99 -1.18 3.97
N TYR A 52 -2.47 -2.15 3.19
CA TYR A 52 -3.68 -2.91 3.46
C TYR A 52 -3.32 -4.13 4.31
N SER A 53 -3.88 -4.18 5.51
CA SER A 53 -3.72 -5.34 6.38
C SER A 53 -4.42 -6.57 5.79
N ARG A 54 -3.91 -7.76 6.11
CA ARG A 54 -4.64 -9.02 5.85
C ARG A 54 -6.05 -8.95 6.44
N ASP A 55 -7.01 -9.57 5.77
CA ASP A 55 -8.39 -9.62 6.23
C ASP A 55 -8.51 -10.12 7.69
N PRO A 56 -9.05 -9.30 8.62
CA PRO A 56 -9.17 -9.68 10.03
C PRO A 56 -10.23 -10.77 10.29
N LEU A 57 -11.11 -11.04 9.33
CA LEU A 57 -12.16 -12.06 9.38
C LEU A 57 -11.74 -13.40 8.75
N LYS A 58 -10.52 -13.49 8.19
CA LYS A 58 -9.98 -14.73 7.62
C LYS A 58 -10.08 -15.88 8.63
N GLY A 59 -10.72 -16.98 8.21
CA GLY A 59 -10.98 -18.15 9.07
C GLY A 59 -11.98 -17.93 10.21
N LYS A 60 -12.76 -16.83 10.20
CA LYS A 60 -13.75 -16.52 11.25
C LYS A 60 -15.17 -16.41 10.71
N VAL A 61 -15.42 -15.47 9.78
CA VAL A 61 -16.76 -15.13 9.28
C VAL A 61 -16.71 -14.94 7.77
N GLY A 62 -17.67 -15.57 7.08
CA GLY A 62 -17.75 -15.52 5.63
C GLY A 62 -16.67 -16.36 4.96
N THR A 63 -16.66 -16.31 3.63
CA THR A 63 -15.76 -17.09 2.80
C THR A 63 -14.81 -16.13 2.09
N GLU A 64 -13.51 -16.31 2.31
CA GLU A 64 -12.50 -15.72 1.44
C GLU A 64 -12.47 -16.43 0.09
N SER A 65 -12.26 -15.66 -0.97
CA SER A 65 -12.15 -16.16 -2.33
C SER A 65 -11.09 -15.36 -3.08
N ASP A 66 -10.27 -16.06 -3.85
CA ASP A 66 -9.33 -15.49 -4.82
C ASP A 66 -9.78 -15.78 -6.26
N TYR A 67 -11.06 -16.11 -6.45
CA TYR A 67 -11.64 -16.42 -7.75
C TYR A 67 -11.43 -15.27 -8.76
N GLY A 68 -11.38 -14.02 -8.28
CA GLY A 68 -11.07 -12.83 -9.07
C GLY A 68 -9.71 -12.89 -9.78
N ARG A 69 -8.74 -13.67 -9.29
CA ARG A 69 -7.43 -13.89 -9.97
C ARG A 69 -7.55 -14.63 -11.29
N GLN A 70 -8.65 -15.34 -11.52
CA GLN A 70 -8.92 -16.02 -12.78
C GLN A 70 -9.45 -15.07 -13.87
N LEU A 71 -9.95 -13.90 -13.46
CA LEU A 71 -10.47 -12.90 -14.39
C LEU A 71 -9.30 -12.18 -15.09
N LEU A 72 -9.53 -11.74 -16.32
CA LEU A 72 -8.59 -10.91 -17.09
C LEU A 72 -8.13 -9.68 -16.29
N SER A 73 -7.04 -9.05 -16.71
CA SER A 73 -6.47 -7.84 -16.09
C SER A 73 -7.55 -6.86 -15.61
N ILE A 74 -7.44 -6.40 -14.37
CA ILE A 74 -8.35 -5.41 -13.82
C ILE A 74 -8.11 -4.09 -14.57
N ASN A 75 -9.14 -3.60 -15.26
CA ASN A 75 -9.03 -2.35 -16.01
C ASN A 75 -8.94 -1.16 -15.05
N ARG A 76 -8.24 -0.08 -15.47
CA ARG A 76 -8.12 1.20 -14.74
C ARG A 76 -7.30 1.15 -13.45
N VAL A 77 -6.55 0.09 -13.22
CA VAL A 77 -5.61 -0.03 -12.10
C VAL A 77 -4.22 -0.40 -12.62
N SER A 78 -3.18 -0.06 -11.86
CA SER A 78 -1.82 -0.50 -12.16
C SER A 78 -1.70 -2.02 -11.98
N LYS A 79 -0.78 -2.66 -12.70
CA LYS A 79 -0.58 -4.11 -12.61
C LYS A 79 -0.23 -4.58 -11.19
N GLN A 80 0.45 -3.73 -10.42
CA GLN A 80 0.85 -4.00 -9.04
C GLN A 80 -0.36 -4.02 -8.08
N ASP A 81 -1.36 -3.17 -8.32
CA ASP A 81 -2.50 -3.01 -7.41
C ASP A 81 -3.68 -3.90 -7.77
N GLU A 82 -3.63 -4.62 -8.90
CA GLU A 82 -4.67 -5.57 -9.32
C GLU A 82 -5.03 -6.56 -8.21
N ILE A 83 -4.05 -6.96 -7.39
CA ILE A 83 -4.24 -7.93 -6.31
C ILE A 83 -5.31 -7.49 -5.29
N LEU A 84 -5.47 -6.18 -5.05
CA LEU A 84 -6.49 -5.64 -4.15
C LEU A 84 -7.92 -5.81 -4.68
N TYR A 85 -8.05 -6.09 -5.97
CA TYR A 85 -9.33 -6.26 -6.67
C TYR A 85 -9.57 -7.70 -7.12
N GLN A 86 -8.64 -8.61 -6.79
CA GLN A 86 -8.69 -10.02 -7.20
C GLN A 86 -9.00 -10.98 -6.05
N THR A 87 -9.11 -10.46 -4.83
CA THR A 87 -9.59 -11.19 -3.66
C THR A 87 -10.88 -10.57 -3.14
N GLU A 88 -11.73 -11.40 -2.56
CA GLU A 88 -13.03 -10.99 -2.04
C GLU A 88 -13.39 -11.74 -0.75
N ARG A 89 -14.23 -11.13 0.06
CA ARG A 89 -14.97 -11.80 1.14
C ARG A 89 -16.46 -11.74 0.83
N TYR A 90 -17.11 -12.89 0.80
CA TYR A 90 -18.56 -12.98 0.70
C TYR A 90 -19.16 -13.74 1.87
N HIS A 91 -20.46 -13.52 2.09
CA HIS A 91 -21.26 -14.25 3.07
C HIS A 91 -22.69 -14.32 2.55
N HIS A 92 -23.45 -15.34 2.94
CA HIS A 92 -24.88 -15.43 2.63
C HIS A 92 -25.78 -14.63 3.60
N ASP A 93 -25.17 -13.96 4.58
CA ASP A 93 -25.81 -13.15 5.62
C ASP A 93 -25.00 -11.86 5.81
N THR A 94 -25.19 -11.15 6.92
CA THR A 94 -24.45 -9.93 7.25
C THR A 94 -23.17 -10.24 8.04
N PHE A 95 -22.09 -9.53 7.70
CA PHE A 95 -20.89 -9.40 8.51
C PHE A 95 -20.45 -7.94 8.51
N ALA A 96 -19.53 -7.58 9.41
CA ALA A 96 -19.02 -6.21 9.53
C ALA A 96 -17.53 -6.21 9.85
N TYR A 97 -16.89 -5.07 9.58
CA TYR A 97 -15.54 -4.75 10.04
C TYR A 97 -15.64 -3.70 11.14
N ASP A 98 -14.89 -3.91 12.22
CA ASP A 98 -14.74 -2.93 13.29
C ASP A 98 -13.59 -1.97 12.94
N LEU A 99 -13.91 -0.69 12.77
CA LEU A 99 -12.93 0.36 12.47
C LEU A 99 -12.56 1.11 13.76
N PRO A 100 -11.29 1.08 14.20
CA PRO A 100 -10.86 1.81 15.37
C PRO A 100 -10.71 3.31 15.04
N VAL A 101 -11.77 4.09 15.30
CA VAL A 101 -11.73 5.56 15.20
C VAL A 101 -11.38 6.17 16.55
N SER A 102 -10.45 7.14 16.56
CA SER A 102 -9.90 7.74 17.79
C SER A 102 -10.64 9.01 18.25
N GLY A 103 -11.66 9.47 17.53
CA GLY A 103 -12.45 10.63 17.91
C GLY A 103 -13.46 11.05 16.84
N ASP A 104 -14.05 12.22 17.05
CA ASP A 104 -14.98 12.82 16.10
C ASP A 104 -14.24 13.43 14.91
N GLY A 105 -14.84 13.34 13.72
CA GLY A 105 -14.24 13.89 12.51
C GLY A 105 -15.01 13.52 11.25
N GLN A 106 -14.54 14.04 10.13
CA GLN A 106 -15.01 13.65 8.81
C GLN A 106 -14.11 12.53 8.29
N TYR A 107 -14.70 11.37 8.07
CA TYR A 107 -14.03 10.19 7.54
C TYR A 107 -14.56 9.89 6.14
N VAL A 108 -13.68 9.44 5.27
CA VAL A 108 -14.04 9.00 3.92
C VAL A 108 -13.73 7.51 3.84
N LEU A 109 -14.76 6.72 3.52
CA LEU A 109 -14.59 5.34 3.08
C LEU A 109 -14.48 5.36 1.56
N ILE A 110 -13.39 4.79 1.04
CA ILE A 110 -13.04 4.77 -0.37
C ILE A 110 -13.09 3.32 -0.85
#